data_AF-A0A7R9WW95-F1
#
_entry.id   AF-A0A7R9WW95-F1
#
_cell.length_a   1.000
_cell.length_b   1.000
_cell.length_c   1.000
_cell.angle_alpha   90.00
_cell.angle_beta   90.00
_cell.angle_gamma   90.00
#
_symmetry.space_group_name_H-M   'P 1'
#
loop_
_entity.id
_entity.type
_entity.pdbx_description
1 polymer ?
#
loop_
_entity_poly.entity_id
_entity_poly.type
_entity_poly.pdbx_seq_one_letter_code
_entity_poly.pdbx_strand_id
1 'polypeptide(L)'
;ATFQSKTDWRVRAISAANLHLRTKHIYVSSEDISEDGLTYVLPKNILSKFITIADLRTQIAGYLYGVTPEDNDQVREIRCIVLVPQVGNHQSVTMPQKLPDDEMLKDLEPLGWIHTQPNEIVQNGTQVLPAPDVITHSSIMGDNPNAWNGKNEIIITTSFTQGSCSLTAYRVTDAGMQWGEKSKNVAGGVANAQDYSSSCFEKVQMLLSDRFRGFFMVPRDGLGWNYNFQGVKHNVRMDYGLKVDIPENFYAECHRPQHFLTFAQMEEDDNEDGADLENFLD
;
A
#
# COMPACT_ATOMS: atom_id res chain seq x y z
N ALA A 1 16.42 -28.02 20.97
CA ALA A 1 15.77 -26.70 20.83
C ALA A 1 15.39 -26.53 19.37
N THR A 2 14.11 -26.68 19.04
CA THR A 2 13.61 -26.58 17.66
C THR A 2 13.65 -25.12 17.23
N PHE A 3 14.30 -24.82 16.11
CA PHE A 3 14.41 -23.47 15.58
C PHE A 3 13.02 -23.00 15.11
N GLN A 4 12.27 -22.31 15.97
CA GLN A 4 11.09 -21.55 15.58
C GLN A 4 11.56 -20.30 14.84
N SER A 5 11.41 -20.31 13.52
CA SER A 5 11.46 -19.09 12.71
C SER A 5 10.55 -18.03 13.34
N LYS A 6 11.12 -16.90 13.78
CA LYS A 6 10.43 -15.73 14.38
C LYS A 6 9.46 -15.01 13.41
N THR A 7 9.12 -15.66 12.29
CA THR A 7 8.25 -15.18 11.22
C THR A 7 7.11 -16.18 11.02
N ASP A 8 6.30 -16.39 12.06
CA ASP A 8 5.09 -17.19 11.92
C ASP A 8 4.03 -16.39 11.13
N TRP A 9 4.00 -16.61 9.83
CA TRP A 9 3.02 -16.03 8.94
C TRP A 9 1.59 -16.42 9.32
N ARG A 10 1.38 -17.54 10.04
CA ARG A 10 0.05 -17.98 10.52
C ARG A 10 -0.47 -17.08 11.62
N VAL A 11 0.37 -16.71 12.59
CA VAL A 11 0.00 -15.76 13.67
C VAL A 11 -0.39 -14.41 13.06
N ARG A 12 0.36 -13.95 12.06
CA ARG A 12 0.02 -12.74 11.33
C ARG A 12 -1.26 -12.89 10.50
N ALA A 13 -1.48 -14.04 9.85
CA ALA A 13 -2.70 -14.30 9.09
C ALA A 13 -3.96 -14.26 9.99
N ILE A 14 -3.89 -14.88 11.17
CA ILE A 14 -4.97 -14.83 12.17
C ILE A 14 -5.20 -13.39 12.63
N SER A 15 -4.12 -12.64 12.86
CA SER A 15 -4.21 -11.24 13.28
C SER A 15 -4.81 -10.35 12.17
N ALA A 16 -4.43 -10.59 10.91
CA ALA A 16 -4.89 -9.85 9.75
C ALA A 16 -6.41 -10.06 9.49
N ALA A 17 -6.96 -11.23 9.83
CA ALA A 17 -8.40 -11.47 9.76
C ALA A 17 -9.24 -10.49 10.60
N ASN A 18 -8.63 -9.89 11.63
CA ASN A 18 -9.27 -8.90 12.51
C ASN A 18 -9.08 -7.43 12.06
N LEU A 19 -8.42 -7.17 10.92
CA LEU A 19 -8.20 -5.79 10.43
C LEU A 19 -9.49 -5.01 10.21
N HIS A 20 -10.59 -5.71 9.89
CA HIS A 20 -11.93 -5.11 9.74
C HIS A 20 -12.45 -4.45 11.04
N LEU A 21 -11.94 -4.83 12.21
CA LEU A 21 -12.33 -4.16 13.46
C LEU A 21 -11.75 -2.75 13.54
N ARG A 22 -10.58 -2.51 12.94
CA ARG A 22 -9.90 -1.22 12.95
C ARG A 22 -10.59 -0.19 12.06
N THR A 23 -11.32 -0.63 11.04
CA THR A 23 -12.05 0.28 10.14
C THR A 23 -13.21 0.99 10.83
N LYS A 24 -13.59 0.55 12.05
CA LYS A 24 -14.58 1.23 12.90
C LYS A 24 -14.02 2.47 13.59
N HIS A 25 -12.69 2.54 13.77
CA HIS A 25 -12.01 3.60 14.48
C HIS A 25 -10.88 4.13 13.60
N ILE A 26 -11.20 5.14 12.80
CA ILE A 26 -10.27 5.79 11.88
C ILE A 26 -10.11 7.24 12.32
N TYR A 27 -8.86 7.65 12.58
CA TYR A 27 -8.47 9.00 12.91
C TYR A 27 -7.76 9.63 11.71
N VAL A 28 -8.05 10.90 11.44
CA VAL A 28 -7.39 11.67 10.37
C VAL A 28 -6.64 12.82 11.02
N SER A 29 -5.37 12.98 10.70
CA SER A 29 -4.56 14.08 11.19
C SER A 29 -5.07 15.41 10.63
N SER A 30 -5.30 16.37 11.51
CA SER A 30 -5.79 17.72 11.17
C SER A 30 -4.89 18.84 11.69
N GLU A 31 -3.73 18.50 12.26
CA GLU A 31 -2.80 19.45 12.87
C GLU A 31 -1.72 19.90 11.88
N ASP A 32 -1.31 21.17 11.96
CA ASP A 32 -0.26 21.79 11.15
C ASP A 32 -0.52 21.75 9.63
N ILE A 33 -1.78 21.93 9.23
CA ILE A 33 -2.20 21.93 7.81
C ILE A 33 -2.37 23.38 7.34
N SER A 34 -1.80 23.69 6.17
CA SER A 34 -1.99 24.99 5.52
C SER A 34 -3.44 25.16 5.02
N GLU A 35 -4.06 26.31 5.28
CA GLU A 35 -5.41 26.65 4.80
C GLU A 35 -5.46 26.93 3.29
N ASP A 36 -4.31 27.25 2.67
CA ASP A 36 -4.19 27.63 1.25
C ASP A 36 -3.92 26.42 0.32
N GLY A 37 -4.01 25.19 0.84
CA GLY A 37 -3.71 23.95 0.12
C GLY A 37 -4.92 23.22 -0.47
N LEU A 38 -4.65 22.28 -1.39
CA LEU A 38 -5.67 21.37 -1.91
C LEU A 38 -6.21 20.46 -0.81
N THR A 39 -7.51 20.16 -0.88
CA THR A 39 -8.20 19.23 0.01
C THR A 39 -8.50 17.91 -0.70
N TYR A 40 -8.04 16.80 -0.12
CA TYR A 40 -8.23 15.46 -0.69
C TYR A 40 -9.38 14.74 0.00
N VAL A 41 -10.31 14.17 -0.76
CA VAL A 41 -11.48 13.47 -0.23
C VAL A 41 -11.38 11.99 -0.58
N LEU A 42 -11.19 11.14 0.43
CA LEU A 42 -11.05 9.69 0.29
C LEU A 42 -12.37 8.98 0.69
N PRO A 43 -12.99 8.18 -0.20
CA PRO A 43 -14.23 7.51 0.15
C PRO A 43 -13.98 6.33 1.11
N LYS A 44 -14.81 6.21 2.15
CA LYS A 44 -14.57 5.23 3.23
C LYS A 44 -14.62 3.78 2.77
N ASN A 45 -15.34 3.47 1.69
CA ASN A 45 -15.48 2.11 1.20
C ASN A 45 -14.15 1.55 0.68
N ILE A 46 -13.39 2.32 -0.09
CA ILE A 46 -12.09 1.87 -0.60
C ILE A 46 -11.03 1.92 0.49
N LEU A 47 -11.08 2.90 1.41
CA LEU A 47 -10.19 2.90 2.56
C LEU A 47 -10.38 1.66 3.44
N SER A 48 -11.63 1.33 3.78
CA SER A 48 -11.94 0.15 4.60
C SER A 48 -11.49 -1.14 3.92
N LYS A 49 -11.68 -1.24 2.60
CA LYS A 49 -11.19 -2.41 1.85
C LYS A 49 -9.65 -2.44 1.80
N PHE A 50 -8.97 -1.31 1.59
CA PHE A 50 -7.51 -1.22 1.59
C PHE A 50 -6.91 -1.64 2.94
N ILE A 51 -7.51 -1.23 4.06
CA ILE A 51 -7.11 -1.67 5.40
C ILE A 51 -7.32 -3.19 5.58
N THR A 52 -8.45 -3.73 5.12
CA THR A 52 -8.79 -5.14 5.36
C THR A 52 -7.99 -6.12 4.52
N ILE A 53 -7.47 -5.71 3.37
CA ILE A 53 -6.60 -6.55 2.55
C ILE A 53 -5.13 -6.52 2.98
N ALA A 54 -4.76 -5.66 3.92
CA ALA A 54 -3.37 -5.43 4.31
C ALA A 54 -2.83 -6.50 5.28
N ASP A 55 -1.59 -6.28 5.72
CA ASP A 55 -0.98 -6.99 6.84
C ASP A 55 -0.45 -5.99 7.88
N LEU A 56 -0.38 -6.41 9.14
CA LEU A 56 0.01 -5.57 10.28
C LEU A 56 1.50 -5.22 10.34
N ARG A 57 2.38 -5.92 9.62
CA ARG A 57 3.83 -5.73 9.64
C ARG A 57 4.43 -5.42 8.28
N THR A 58 3.90 -6.02 7.23
CA THR A 58 4.35 -5.81 5.86
C THR A 58 3.50 -4.71 5.25
N GLN A 59 4.15 -3.63 4.84
CA GLN A 59 3.50 -2.53 4.15
C GLN A 59 2.95 -2.98 2.80
N ILE A 60 1.81 -2.40 2.42
CA ILE A 60 1.22 -2.51 1.08
C ILE A 60 0.93 -1.10 0.58
N ALA A 61 0.96 -0.89 -0.73
CA ALA A 61 0.75 0.39 -1.38
C ALA A 61 -0.27 0.28 -2.52
N GLY A 62 -0.92 1.40 -2.83
CA GLY A 62 -1.78 1.57 -4.00
C GLY A 62 -1.67 2.97 -4.57
N TYR A 63 -1.72 3.08 -5.90
CA TYR A 63 -1.76 4.38 -6.56
C TYR A 63 -3.16 4.99 -6.45
N LEU A 64 -3.21 6.31 -6.28
CA LEU A 64 -4.44 7.08 -6.15
C LEU A 64 -4.76 7.74 -7.48
N TYR A 65 -5.99 7.57 -7.93
CA TYR A 65 -6.53 8.27 -9.08
C TYR A 65 -7.86 8.91 -8.72
N GLY A 66 -8.11 10.09 -9.27
CA GLY A 66 -9.30 10.86 -8.92
C GLY A 66 -9.64 11.94 -9.92
N VAL A 67 -10.51 12.84 -9.49
CA VAL A 67 -10.99 13.97 -10.29
C VAL A 67 -11.01 15.23 -9.45
N THR A 68 -10.88 16.36 -10.13
CA THR A 68 -11.26 17.66 -9.59
C THR A 68 -12.76 17.88 -9.87
N PRO A 69 -13.61 18.08 -8.84
CA PRO A 69 -15.02 18.37 -9.03
C PRO A 69 -15.25 19.66 -9.84
N GLU A 70 -16.30 19.69 -10.67
CA GLU A 70 -16.61 20.85 -11.52
C GLU A 70 -16.98 22.11 -10.70
N ASP A 71 -17.44 21.93 -9.47
CA ASP A 71 -17.89 22.98 -8.56
C ASP A 71 -16.79 23.53 -7.64
N ASN A 72 -15.65 22.84 -7.50
CA ASN A 72 -14.58 23.26 -6.60
C ASN A 72 -13.18 22.79 -7.05
N ASP A 73 -12.37 23.73 -7.54
CA ASP A 73 -11.01 23.49 -8.04
C ASP A 73 -9.96 23.24 -6.95
N GLN A 74 -10.30 23.50 -5.68
CA GLN A 74 -9.42 23.22 -4.52
C GLN A 74 -9.60 21.81 -3.96
N VAL A 75 -10.56 21.04 -4.49
CA VAL A 75 -10.85 19.69 -4.01
C VAL A 75 -10.34 18.66 -5.01
N ARG A 76 -9.81 17.56 -4.48
CA ARG A 76 -9.47 16.35 -5.23
C ARG A 76 -10.23 15.17 -4.65
N GLU A 77 -11.13 14.60 -5.43
CA GLU A 77 -11.89 13.42 -5.01
C GLU A 77 -11.21 12.15 -5.50
N ILE A 78 -10.74 11.32 -4.57
CA ILE A 78 -10.10 10.04 -4.89
C ILE A 78 -11.19 9.06 -5.32
N ARG A 79 -11.17 8.63 -6.58
CA ARG A 79 -12.17 7.72 -7.15
C ARG A 79 -11.68 6.29 -7.24
N CYS A 80 -10.38 6.07 -7.35
CA CYS A 80 -9.80 4.76 -7.55
C CYS A 80 -8.52 4.56 -6.72
N ILE A 81 -8.38 3.35 -6.15
CA ILE A 81 -7.08 2.83 -5.69
C ILE A 81 -6.67 1.72 -6.66
N VAL A 82 -5.50 1.88 -7.28
CA VAL A 82 -4.92 0.86 -8.16
C VAL A 82 -3.85 0.10 -7.38
N LEU A 83 -4.07 -1.21 -7.19
CA LEU A 83 -3.02 -2.10 -6.70
C LEU A 83 -2.23 -2.67 -7.88
N VAL A 84 -0.91 -2.62 -7.75
CA VAL A 84 0.04 -3.17 -8.71
C VAL A 84 0.78 -4.35 -8.08
N PRO A 85 1.43 -5.23 -8.86
CA PRO A 85 2.37 -6.22 -8.33
C PRO A 85 3.34 -5.54 -7.37
N GLN A 86 3.55 -6.06 -6.16
CA GLN A 86 4.40 -5.38 -5.18
C GLN A 86 4.96 -6.34 -4.12
N VAL A 87 6.11 -5.95 -3.55
CA VAL A 87 6.73 -6.61 -2.41
C VAL A 87 6.97 -5.58 -1.32
N GLY A 88 6.51 -5.86 -0.11
CA GLY A 88 6.63 -4.97 1.03
C GLY A 88 7.59 -5.49 2.09
N ASN A 89 8.07 -4.60 2.93
CA ASN A 89 8.68 -4.95 4.20
C ASN A 89 8.08 -4.06 5.30
N HIS A 90 8.73 -3.92 6.46
CA HIS A 90 8.20 -3.13 7.58
C HIS A 90 8.48 -1.62 7.45
N GLN A 91 9.34 -1.21 6.53
CA GLN A 91 9.80 0.15 6.31
C GLN A 91 9.39 0.73 4.96
N SER A 92 9.20 -0.10 3.92
CA SER A 92 8.91 0.36 2.57
C SER A 92 8.18 -0.68 1.71
N VAL A 93 7.70 -0.24 0.55
CA VAL A 93 7.11 -1.07 -0.51
C VAL A 93 7.90 -0.88 -1.79
N THR A 94 8.18 -1.98 -2.49
CA THR A 94 8.75 -1.98 -3.84
C THR A 94 7.64 -2.27 -4.85
N MET A 95 7.44 -1.36 -5.79
CA MET A 95 6.48 -1.46 -6.89
C MET A 95 7.23 -1.43 -8.24
N PRO A 96 6.62 -1.93 -9.33
CA PRO A 96 7.12 -1.76 -10.68
C PRO A 96 7.24 -0.29 -11.07
N GLN A 97 8.21 0.02 -11.93
CA GLN A 97 8.43 1.35 -12.50
C GLN A 97 7.30 1.79 -13.43
N LYS A 98 6.66 0.82 -14.11
CA LYS A 98 5.51 1.10 -14.98
C LYS A 98 4.36 1.63 -14.12
N LEU A 99 3.88 2.84 -14.42
CA LEU A 99 2.65 3.38 -13.83
C LEU A 99 1.40 2.65 -14.36
N PRO A 100 0.31 2.67 -13.59
CA PRO A 100 -0.98 2.15 -14.05
C PRO A 100 -1.41 2.78 -15.37
N ASP A 101 -1.77 1.93 -16.33
CA ASP A 101 -2.30 2.31 -17.63
C ASP A 101 -3.48 1.38 -17.96
N ASP A 102 -4.65 1.97 -18.11
CA ASP A 102 -5.90 1.30 -18.49
C ASP A 102 -6.91 2.34 -19.01
N GLU A 103 -7.84 1.90 -19.85
CA GLU A 103 -8.89 2.76 -20.40
C GLU A 103 -9.74 3.42 -19.30
N MET A 104 -10.00 2.72 -18.20
CA MET A 104 -10.76 3.24 -17.05
C MET A 104 -10.06 4.39 -16.32
N LEU A 105 -8.75 4.58 -16.52
CA LEU A 105 -7.96 5.62 -15.85
C LEU A 105 -7.82 6.89 -16.71
N LYS A 106 -8.21 6.87 -17.99
CA LYS A 106 -7.98 7.99 -18.92
C LYS A 106 -8.65 9.30 -18.50
N ASP A 107 -9.81 9.19 -17.86
CA ASP A 107 -10.59 10.34 -17.38
C ASP A 107 -10.24 10.72 -15.94
N LEU A 108 -9.24 10.06 -15.33
CA LEU A 108 -8.78 10.31 -13.97
C LEU A 108 -7.37 10.87 -13.97
N GLU A 109 -7.10 11.81 -13.06
CA GLU A 109 -5.74 12.29 -12.81
C GLU A 109 -5.08 11.48 -11.69
N PRO A 110 -3.75 11.23 -11.78
CA PRO A 110 -3.01 10.65 -10.66
C PRO A 110 -2.94 11.65 -9.49
N LEU A 111 -3.25 11.16 -8.30
CA LEU A 111 -3.25 11.93 -7.05
C LEU A 111 -2.20 11.42 -6.06
N GLY A 112 -1.22 10.66 -6.53
CA GLY A 112 -0.15 10.10 -5.72
C GLY A 112 -0.40 8.65 -5.30
N TRP A 113 -0.12 8.31 -4.04
CA TRP A 113 -0.21 6.92 -3.54
C TRP A 113 -0.54 6.85 -2.05
N ILE A 114 -1.12 5.72 -1.65
CA ILE A 114 -1.45 5.37 -0.27
C ILE A 114 -0.66 4.12 0.12
N HIS A 115 -0.15 4.04 1.35
CA HIS A 115 0.41 2.81 1.87
C HIS A 115 0.10 2.60 3.35
N THR A 116 0.16 1.35 3.79
CA THR A 116 0.06 1.00 5.20
C THR A 116 1.42 1.13 5.88
N GLN A 117 1.43 1.47 7.17
CA GLN A 117 2.63 1.40 8.00
C GLN A 117 2.35 0.72 9.34
N PRO A 118 3.26 -0.15 9.84
CA PRO A 118 3.03 -0.90 11.07
C PRO A 118 2.90 -0.02 12.31
N ASN A 119 3.66 1.07 12.34
CA ASN A 119 3.69 2.02 13.44
C ASN A 119 3.55 3.43 12.88
N GLU A 120 2.88 4.30 13.63
CA GLU A 120 2.90 5.73 13.37
C GLU A 120 4.29 6.29 13.73
N ILE A 121 4.88 7.07 12.81
CA ILE A 121 6.18 7.69 13.03
C ILE A 121 5.97 9.10 13.59
N VAL A 122 6.44 9.30 14.82
CA VAL A 122 6.38 10.57 15.52
C VAL A 122 7.79 10.95 15.97
N GLN A 123 8.21 12.18 15.65
CA GLN A 123 9.48 12.75 16.09
C GLN A 123 9.20 14.07 16.82
N ASN A 124 9.72 14.22 18.04
CA ASN A 124 9.50 15.41 18.87
C ASN A 124 8.02 15.80 19.06
N GLY A 125 7.12 14.82 19.06
CA GLY A 125 5.68 15.03 19.20
C GLY A 125 4.93 15.33 17.90
N THR A 126 5.62 15.45 16.77
CA THR A 126 5.00 15.70 15.46
C THR A 126 5.07 14.45 14.58
N GLN A 127 3.99 14.16 13.86
CA GLN A 127 3.98 13.10 12.85
C GLN A 127 4.95 13.44 11.70
N VAL A 128 5.75 12.46 11.30
CA VAL A 128 6.79 12.63 10.27
C VAL A 128 6.56 11.63 9.15
N LEU A 129 6.70 12.11 7.91
CA LEU A 129 6.74 11.24 6.75
C LEU A 129 8.04 10.40 6.78
N PRO A 130 7.99 9.09 6.60
CA PRO A 130 9.19 8.27 6.46
C PRO A 130 10.09 8.73 5.30
N ALA A 131 11.39 8.86 5.54
CA ALA A 131 12.37 9.16 4.49
C ALA A 131 12.33 8.21 3.26
N PRO A 132 12.08 6.88 3.39
CA PRO A 132 11.88 6.00 2.23
C PRO A 132 10.74 6.45 1.31
N ASP A 133 9.71 7.10 1.86
CA ASP A 133 8.53 7.51 1.09
C ASP A 133 8.85 8.71 0.22
N VAL A 134 9.68 9.65 0.71
CA VAL A 134 10.18 10.79 -0.10
C VAL A 134 11.07 10.29 -1.25
N ILE A 135 11.91 9.27 -1.01
CA ILE A 135 12.73 8.66 -2.07
C ILE A 135 11.82 7.98 -3.10
N THR A 136 10.82 7.22 -2.65
CA THR A 136 9.88 6.51 -3.53
C THR A 136 9.07 7.49 -4.37
N HIS A 137 8.49 8.52 -3.74
CA HIS A 137 7.69 9.54 -4.41
C HIS A 137 8.51 10.34 -5.42
N SER A 138 9.71 10.80 -5.05
CA SER A 138 10.61 11.49 -5.99
C SER A 138 11.10 10.58 -7.12
N SER A 139 11.20 9.26 -6.89
CA SER A 139 11.49 8.30 -7.96
C SER A 139 10.35 8.17 -8.95
N ILE A 140 9.12 7.99 -8.46
CA ILE A 140 7.94 7.88 -9.32
C ILE A 140 7.78 9.12 -10.18
N MET A 141 7.91 10.30 -9.58
CA MET A 141 7.82 11.57 -10.31
C MET A 141 8.93 11.75 -11.35
N GLY A 142 10.19 11.49 -10.96
CA GLY A 142 11.34 11.64 -11.86
C GLY A 142 11.30 10.70 -13.05
N ASP A 143 10.76 9.49 -12.86
CA ASP A 143 10.61 8.49 -13.91
C ASP A 143 9.39 8.77 -14.81
N ASN A 144 8.41 9.58 -14.35
CA ASN A 144 7.13 9.81 -15.04
C ASN A 144 6.70 11.30 -15.09
N PRO A 145 7.53 12.21 -15.64
CA PRO A 145 7.29 13.66 -15.59
C PRO A 145 6.05 14.13 -16.37
N ASN A 146 5.55 13.32 -17.32
CA ASN A 146 4.35 13.64 -18.09
C ASN A 146 3.06 13.24 -17.36
N ALA A 147 3.14 12.30 -16.42
CA ALA A 147 1.99 11.82 -15.67
C ALA A 147 1.87 12.54 -14.32
N TRP A 148 2.98 12.69 -13.60
CA TRP A 148 3.01 13.33 -12.29
C TRP A 148 3.70 14.70 -12.40
N ASN A 149 2.97 15.76 -12.07
CA ASN A 149 3.40 17.14 -12.25
C ASN A 149 3.89 17.82 -10.95
N GLY A 150 3.76 17.15 -9.80
CA GLY A 150 4.22 17.59 -8.49
C GLY A 150 3.28 18.53 -7.75
N LYS A 151 2.09 18.81 -8.30
CA LYS A 151 1.12 19.74 -7.71
C LYS A 151 -0.02 19.03 -6.99
N ASN A 152 -0.46 17.90 -7.53
CA ASN A 152 -1.66 17.18 -7.08
C ASN A 152 -1.32 15.86 -6.37
N GLU A 153 -0.07 15.42 -6.43
CA GLU A 153 0.32 14.10 -5.98
C GLU A 153 0.71 14.11 -4.50
N ILE A 154 0.08 13.23 -3.72
CA ILE A 154 0.28 13.13 -2.28
C ILE A 154 0.70 11.72 -1.86
N ILE A 155 1.16 11.62 -0.62
CA ILE A 155 1.45 10.35 0.05
C ILE A 155 0.49 10.24 1.22
N ILE A 156 -0.36 9.21 1.22
CA ILE A 156 -1.23 8.91 2.36
C ILE A 156 -0.61 7.76 3.15
N THR A 157 -0.25 8.01 4.40
CA THR A 157 0.17 6.96 5.32
C THR A 157 -1.04 6.45 6.10
N THR A 158 -1.21 5.13 6.18
CA THR A 158 -2.24 4.47 7.00
C THR A 158 -1.56 3.67 8.11
N SER A 159 -1.48 4.27 9.30
CA SER A 159 -0.76 3.72 10.45
C SER A 159 -1.66 2.83 11.31
N PHE A 160 -1.19 1.65 11.67
CA PHE A 160 -1.92 0.76 12.58
C PHE A 160 -1.62 1.08 14.05
N THR A 161 -2.52 1.83 14.69
CA THR A 161 -2.50 2.15 16.14
C THR A 161 -3.16 1.05 16.98
N GLN A 162 -3.31 1.18 18.30
CA GLN A 162 -3.96 0.13 19.09
C GLN A 162 -5.48 0.10 18.85
N GLY A 163 -5.97 -0.88 18.08
CA GLY A 163 -7.41 -1.08 17.81
C GLY A 163 -8.03 -0.11 16.78
N SER A 164 -7.21 0.76 16.18
CA SER A 164 -7.64 1.80 15.24
C SER A 164 -6.66 1.92 14.06
N CYS A 165 -6.95 2.87 13.16
CA CYS A 165 -6.00 3.36 12.17
C CYS A 165 -5.88 4.89 12.27
N SER A 166 -4.67 5.42 12.07
CA SER A 166 -4.39 6.85 11.95
C SER A 166 -3.93 7.16 10.52
N LEU A 167 -4.57 8.12 9.86
CA LEU A 167 -4.19 8.54 8.51
C LEU A 167 -3.64 9.96 8.50
N THR A 168 -2.57 10.14 7.72
CA THR A 168 -2.01 11.46 7.44
C THR A 168 -1.67 11.54 5.95
N ALA A 169 -2.01 12.66 5.33
CA ALA A 169 -1.68 12.95 3.94
C ALA A 169 -0.54 13.98 3.90
N TYR A 170 0.43 13.75 3.03
CA TYR A 170 1.62 14.58 2.88
C TYR A 170 1.82 14.98 1.41
N ARG A 171 2.30 16.20 1.18
CA ARG A 171 2.91 16.63 -0.07
C ARG A 171 4.42 16.71 0.13
N VAL A 172 5.18 16.25 -0.86
CA VAL A 172 6.65 16.39 -0.87
C VAL A 172 6.97 17.79 -1.39
N THR A 173 7.80 18.54 -0.66
CA THR A 173 8.22 19.89 -1.07
C THR A 173 9.31 19.83 -2.14
N ASP A 174 9.59 20.95 -2.81
CA ASP A 174 10.72 21.03 -3.75
C ASP A 174 12.06 20.62 -3.11
N ALA A 175 12.26 20.96 -1.83
CA ALA A 175 13.45 20.54 -1.08
C ALA A 175 13.47 19.01 -0.87
N GLY A 176 12.33 18.42 -0.55
CA GLY A 176 12.18 16.96 -0.43
C GLY A 176 12.41 16.24 -1.75
N MET A 177 11.94 16.81 -2.86
CA MET A 177 12.15 16.28 -4.20
C MET A 177 13.63 16.22 -4.57
N GLN A 178 14.35 17.33 -4.36
CA GLN A 178 15.80 17.39 -4.61
C GLN A 178 16.58 16.44 -3.69
N TRP A 179 16.17 16.34 -2.42
CA TRP A 179 16.79 15.42 -1.46
C TRP A 179 16.55 13.96 -1.85
N GLY A 180 15.31 13.60 -2.22
CA GLY A 180 14.92 12.25 -2.60
C GLY A 180 15.66 11.78 -3.86
N GLU A 181 15.81 12.65 -4.86
CA GLU A 181 16.54 12.35 -6.10
C GLU A 181 18.02 12.05 -5.85
N LYS A 182 18.68 12.84 -4.99
CA LYS A 182 20.08 12.58 -4.57
C LYS A 182 20.22 11.30 -3.77
N SER A 183 19.17 10.93 -3.02
CA SER A 183 19.19 9.81 -2.09
C SER A 183 18.89 8.45 -2.72
N LYS A 184 18.44 8.40 -3.99
CA LYS A 184 18.10 7.15 -4.72
C LYS A 184 19.22 6.10 -4.73
N ASN A 185 20.48 6.53 -4.76
CA ASN A 185 21.64 5.66 -4.99
C ASN A 185 22.60 5.58 -3.79
N VAL A 186 22.18 6.03 -2.59
CA VAL A 186 23.04 6.02 -1.41
C VAL A 186 23.21 4.58 -0.90
N ALA A 187 24.45 4.07 -0.98
CA ALA A 187 24.81 2.76 -0.47
C ALA A 187 24.61 2.71 1.07
N GLY A 188 23.86 1.72 1.55
CA GLY A 188 23.49 1.58 2.97
C GLY A 188 22.04 1.95 3.30
N GLY A 189 21.28 2.46 2.32
CA GLY A 189 19.86 2.77 2.47
C GLY A 189 19.59 3.98 3.38
N VAL A 190 18.33 4.09 3.81
CA VAL A 190 17.77 5.24 4.55
C VAL A 190 18.35 5.41 5.96
N ALA A 191 19.17 4.45 6.43
CA ALA A 191 19.91 4.54 7.68
C ALA A 191 20.92 5.70 7.71
N ASN A 192 21.32 6.22 6.53
CA ASN A 192 22.19 7.38 6.35
C ASN A 192 21.46 8.54 5.67
N ALA A 193 20.20 8.79 6.03
CA ALA A 193 19.42 9.95 5.56
C ALA A 193 19.98 11.27 6.14
N GLN A 194 21.23 11.56 5.81
CA GLN A 194 21.90 12.80 6.13
C GLN A 194 21.09 13.94 5.51
N ASP A 195 20.87 14.98 6.30
CA ASP A 195 20.10 16.18 5.93
C ASP A 195 18.60 15.97 5.66
N TYR A 196 18.03 14.79 5.97
CA TYR A 196 16.57 14.62 6.00
C TYR A 196 15.96 15.41 7.16
N SER A 197 14.94 16.21 6.87
CA SER A 197 14.28 17.05 7.88
C SER A 197 12.83 17.33 7.51
N SER A 198 12.10 17.96 8.43
CA SER A 198 10.68 18.34 8.25
C SER A 198 10.46 19.35 7.11
N SER A 199 11.52 19.92 6.52
CA SER A 199 11.38 20.79 5.33
C SER A 199 11.09 19.99 4.05
N CYS A 200 11.27 18.66 4.07
CA CYS A 200 11.10 17.80 2.89
C CYS A 200 9.63 17.48 2.57
N PHE A 201 8.71 17.74 3.50
CA PHE A 201 7.31 17.41 3.34
C PHE A 201 6.44 18.40 4.11
N GLU A 202 5.18 18.50 3.74
CA GLU A 202 4.16 19.24 4.46
C GLU A 202 2.88 18.41 4.54
N LYS A 203 2.10 18.60 5.60
CA LYS A 203 0.80 17.93 5.73
C LYS A 203 -0.22 18.65 4.86
N VAL A 204 -1.12 17.88 4.26
CA VAL A 204 -2.21 18.41 3.44
C VAL A 204 -3.56 17.96 3.99
N GLN A 205 -4.58 18.79 3.74
CA GLN A 205 -5.94 18.54 4.19
C GLN A 205 -6.49 17.26 3.54
N MET A 206 -6.97 16.33 4.36
CA MET A 206 -7.69 15.15 3.88
C MET A 206 -8.98 14.94 4.67
N LEU A 207 -10.04 14.55 3.98
CA LEU A 207 -11.35 14.22 4.54
C LEU A 207 -11.79 12.83 4.12
N LEU A 208 -12.53 12.15 4.99
CA LEU A 208 -13.21 10.90 4.67
C LEU A 208 -14.66 11.17 4.28
N SER A 209 -15.12 10.54 3.21
CA SER A 209 -16.48 10.75 2.71
C SER A 209 -17.27 9.46 2.55
N ASP A 210 -18.56 9.52 2.87
CA ASP A 210 -19.56 8.51 2.56
C ASP A 210 -20.49 8.96 1.41
N ARG A 211 -20.26 10.16 0.85
CA ARG A 211 -21.14 10.76 -0.17
C ARG A 211 -21.02 10.09 -1.53
N PHE A 212 -19.85 9.51 -1.82
CA PHE A 212 -19.58 8.77 -3.03
C PHE A 212 -18.77 7.52 -2.72
N ARG A 213 -18.72 6.60 -3.68
CA ARG A 213 -17.93 5.37 -3.58
C ARG A 213 -16.80 5.41 -4.59
N GLY A 214 -15.64 4.92 -4.17
CA GLY A 214 -14.56 4.60 -5.09
C GLY A 214 -14.58 3.13 -5.51
N PHE A 215 -13.69 2.77 -6.43
CA PHE A 215 -13.48 1.41 -6.89
C PHE A 215 -11.99 1.03 -6.84
N PHE A 216 -11.69 -0.24 -7.10
CA PHE A 216 -10.32 -0.73 -7.22
C PHE A 216 -10.01 -1.17 -8.63
N MET A 217 -8.75 -1.04 -9.00
CA MET A 217 -8.17 -1.79 -10.10
C MET A 217 -7.03 -2.65 -9.57
N VAL A 218 -6.93 -3.86 -10.11
CA VAL A 218 -5.97 -4.87 -9.67
C VAL A 218 -5.31 -5.52 -10.89
N PRO A 219 -4.19 -6.23 -10.72
CA PRO A 219 -3.54 -6.92 -11.82
C PRO A 219 -4.47 -7.98 -12.42
N ARG A 220 -4.56 -8.00 -13.75
CA ARG A 220 -5.41 -8.93 -14.51
C ARG A 220 -4.88 -10.36 -14.44
N ASP A 221 -3.57 -10.50 -14.57
CA ASP A 221 -2.87 -11.77 -14.71
C ASP A 221 -1.91 -12.01 -13.53
N GLY A 222 -1.37 -13.22 -13.46
CA GLY A 222 -0.37 -13.60 -12.46
C GLY A 222 -0.97 -13.88 -11.09
N LEU A 223 -0.22 -13.52 -10.03
CA LEU A 223 -0.61 -13.78 -8.64
C LEU A 223 -1.44 -12.64 -8.05
N GLY A 224 -2.05 -11.78 -8.87
CA GLY A 224 -2.67 -10.56 -8.40
C GLY A 224 -1.63 -9.53 -7.96
N TRP A 225 -1.88 -8.82 -6.87
CA TRP A 225 -1.05 -7.69 -6.44
C TRP A 225 0.05 -8.07 -5.45
N ASN A 226 -0.15 -9.09 -4.61
CA ASN A 226 0.77 -9.39 -3.51
C ASN A 226 1.84 -10.43 -3.89
N TYR A 227 3.08 -9.99 -4.02
CA TYR A 227 4.23 -10.85 -4.33
C TYR A 227 5.09 -11.19 -3.10
N ASN A 228 4.65 -10.85 -1.87
CA ASN A 228 5.45 -11.08 -0.66
C ASN A 228 5.80 -12.56 -0.40
N PHE A 229 4.96 -13.50 -0.82
CA PHE A 229 5.27 -14.95 -0.72
C PHE A 229 5.98 -15.50 -1.96
N GLN A 230 6.14 -14.70 -3.01
CA GLN A 230 6.81 -15.06 -4.27
C GLN A 230 7.74 -13.94 -4.75
N GLY A 231 8.55 -13.39 -3.84
CA GLY A 231 9.38 -12.22 -4.13
C GLY A 231 10.36 -12.44 -5.29
N VAL A 232 10.78 -13.68 -5.54
CA VAL A 232 11.63 -14.04 -6.69
C VAL A 232 10.97 -13.82 -8.05
N LYS A 233 9.63 -13.78 -8.10
CA LYS A 233 8.85 -13.51 -9.33
C LYS A 233 8.57 -12.01 -9.52
N HIS A 234 8.84 -11.18 -8.52
CA HIS A 234 8.67 -9.74 -8.64
C HIS A 234 9.92 -9.12 -9.28
N ASN A 235 9.72 -8.24 -10.25
CA ASN A 235 10.79 -7.49 -10.89
C ASN A 235 10.33 -6.04 -11.08
N VAL A 236 11.16 -5.07 -10.71
CA VAL A 236 10.85 -3.63 -10.83
C VAL A 236 10.54 -3.21 -12.28
N ARG A 237 11.10 -3.93 -13.28
CA ARG A 237 10.85 -3.68 -14.71
C ARG A 237 9.74 -4.55 -15.30
N MET A 238 8.98 -5.27 -14.47
CA MET A 238 7.91 -6.13 -14.98
C MET A 238 6.76 -5.31 -15.57
N ASP A 239 6.10 -5.92 -16.54
CA ASP A 239 4.86 -5.39 -17.11
C ASP A 239 3.64 -6.04 -16.43
N TYR A 240 2.51 -5.35 -16.47
CA TYR A 240 1.23 -5.81 -15.94
C TYR A 240 0.07 -5.14 -16.68
N GLY A 241 -1.03 -5.89 -16.82
CA GLY A 241 -2.33 -5.39 -17.23
C GLY A 241 -3.26 -5.24 -16.02
N LEU A 242 -4.28 -4.40 -16.14
CA LEU A 242 -5.23 -4.12 -15.05
C LEU A 242 -6.64 -4.62 -15.38
N LYS A 243 -7.44 -4.81 -14.33
CA LYS A 243 -8.90 -5.00 -14.43
C LYS A 243 -9.57 -4.34 -13.24
N VAL A 244 -10.84 -3.95 -13.43
CA VAL A 244 -11.71 -3.56 -12.32
C VAL A 244 -12.15 -4.82 -11.60
N ASP A 245 -11.72 -4.96 -10.34
CA ASP A 245 -12.08 -6.11 -9.50
C ASP A 245 -11.87 -5.78 -8.03
N ILE A 246 -12.31 -6.67 -7.15
CA ILE A 246 -12.11 -6.57 -5.70
C ILE A 246 -10.72 -7.13 -5.35
N PRO A 247 -9.86 -6.38 -4.65
CA PRO A 247 -8.56 -6.90 -4.27
C PRO A 247 -8.67 -8.02 -3.25
N GLU A 248 -7.89 -9.08 -3.50
CA GLU A 248 -7.75 -10.22 -2.61
C GLU A 248 -6.99 -9.83 -1.33
N ASN A 249 -7.30 -10.51 -0.24
CA ASN A 249 -6.66 -10.25 1.06
C ASN A 249 -5.18 -10.67 1.04
N PHE A 250 -4.32 -10.08 1.88
CA PHE A 250 -2.88 -10.37 1.92
C PHE A 250 -2.57 -11.88 1.94
N TYR A 251 -3.32 -12.65 2.74
CA TYR A 251 -3.16 -14.09 2.94
C TYR A 251 -4.10 -14.95 2.07
N ALA A 252 -4.68 -14.40 1.00
CA ALA A 252 -5.46 -15.18 0.05
C ALA A 252 -4.63 -16.31 -0.57
N GLU A 253 -5.28 -17.39 -0.97
CA GLU A 253 -4.65 -18.58 -1.53
C GLU A 253 -3.79 -18.27 -2.76
N CYS A 254 -4.32 -17.46 -3.67
CA CYS A 254 -3.64 -17.02 -4.90
C CYS A 254 -2.29 -16.33 -4.65
N HIS A 255 -2.13 -15.67 -3.49
CA HIS A 255 -0.88 -15.00 -3.12
C HIS A 255 0.19 -15.97 -2.61
N ARG A 256 -0.20 -17.17 -2.16
CA ARG A 256 0.69 -18.12 -1.45
C ARG A 256 0.58 -19.58 -1.89
N PRO A 257 0.51 -19.89 -3.20
CA PRO A 257 0.22 -21.24 -3.68
C PRO A 257 1.27 -22.28 -3.26
N GLN A 258 2.53 -21.88 -3.00
CA GLN A 258 3.55 -22.81 -2.51
C GLN A 258 3.17 -23.46 -1.18
N HIS A 259 2.47 -22.74 -0.28
CA HIS A 259 2.01 -23.33 0.98
C HIS A 259 0.98 -24.43 0.76
N PHE A 260 0.20 -24.36 -0.32
CA PHE A 260 -0.82 -25.35 -0.67
C PHE A 260 -0.21 -26.52 -1.45
N LEU A 261 0.68 -26.25 -2.40
CA LEU A 261 1.40 -27.28 -3.16
C LEU A 261 2.25 -28.18 -2.24
N THR A 262 2.96 -27.59 -1.29
CA THR A 262 3.76 -28.36 -0.32
C THR A 262 2.89 -29.21 0.61
N PHE A 263 1.68 -28.76 0.93
CA PHE A 263 0.74 -29.55 1.73
C PHE A 263 0.20 -30.75 0.93
N ALA A 264 -0.17 -30.53 -0.33
CA ALA A 264 -0.62 -31.63 -1.21
C ALA A 264 0.47 -32.70 -1.41
N GLN A 265 1.73 -32.30 -1.54
CA GLN A 265 2.86 -33.24 -1.63
C GLN A 265 3.04 -34.08 -0.36
N MET A 266 2.79 -33.51 0.82
CA MET A 266 2.85 -34.26 2.08
C MET A 266 1.74 -35.32 2.17
N GLU A 267 0.52 -35.02 1.68
CA GLU A 267 -0.57 -36.00 1.63
C GLU A 267 -0.29 -37.13 0.63
N GLU A 268 0.41 -36.86 -0.47
CA GLU A 268 0.81 -37.90 -1.44
C GLU A 268 1.83 -38.88 -0.83
N ASP A 269 2.80 -38.39 -0.04
CA ASP A 269 3.80 -39.23 0.64
C ASP A 269 3.18 -40.09 1.77
N ASP A 270 2.18 -39.58 2.50
CA ASP A 270 1.50 -40.33 3.58
C ASP A 270 0.58 -41.47 3.04
N ASN A 271 0.24 -41.45 1.75
CA ASN A 271 -0.57 -42.50 1.12
C ASN A 271 0.22 -43.80 0.83
N GLU A 272 1.55 -43.81 0.94
CA GLU A 272 2.35 -45.04 0.80
C GLU A 272 2.30 -45.94 2.06
N ASP A 273 1.90 -45.41 3.22
CA ASP A 273 1.73 -46.11 4.51
C ASP A 273 0.28 -46.00 5.05
N GLY A 274 -0.72 -46.08 4.17
CA GLY A 274 -2.14 -45.88 4.52
C GLY A 274 -2.71 -46.90 5.52
N ALA A 275 -3.33 -46.41 6.60
CA ALA A 275 -4.17 -47.20 7.49
C ALA A 275 -5.54 -47.51 6.85
N ASP A 276 -6.11 -48.68 7.17
CA ASP A 276 -7.42 -49.10 6.63
C ASP A 276 -8.51 -48.05 6.90
N LEU A 277 -9.05 -47.45 5.82
CA LEU A 277 -10.12 -46.46 5.84
C LEU A 277 -11.45 -47.14 5.51
N GLU A 278 -12.24 -47.45 6.53
CA GLU A 278 -13.65 -47.85 6.31
C GLU A 278 -14.50 -46.60 6.05
N ASN A 279 -14.78 -46.30 4.78
CA ASN A 279 -15.77 -45.31 4.40
C ASN A 279 -17.13 -45.98 4.11
N PHE A 280 -17.99 -46.07 5.12
CA PHE A 280 -19.36 -46.62 4.98
C PHE A 280 -20.37 -45.65 4.36
N LEU A 281 -19.91 -44.51 3.86
CA LEU A 281 -20.73 -43.48 3.23
C LEU A 281 -20.35 -43.36 1.76
N ASP A 282 -20.78 -44.34 0.98
CA ASP A 282 -21.05 -44.21 -0.47
C ASP A 282 -22.56 -44.02 -0.69
#